data_AF-A0A961QRI3-F1
#
_entry.id   AF-A0A961QRI3-F1
#
_cell.length_a   1.000
_cell.length_b   1.000
_cell.length_c   1.000
_cell.angle_alpha   90.00
_cell.angle_beta   90.00
_cell.angle_gamma   90.00
#
_symmetry.space_group_name_H-M   'P 1'
#
loop_
_entity.id
_entity.type
_entity.pdbx_description
1 polymer ?
#
loop_
_entity_poly.entity_id
_entity_poly.type
_entity_poly.pdbx_seq_one_letter_code
_entity_poly.pdbx_strand_id
1 'polypeptide(L)' 'MSQMQDARSDPYHYGVIGRAIETIAARREENLSLEEVAAGVGLSPAHFQRVFSQWVGVSPKRYQQYLTLDHARKLLADR' A
#
# COMPACT_ATOMS: atom_id res chain seq x y z
N MET A 1 14.18 -12.03 -24.43
CA MET A 1 12.93 -12.00 -23.65
C MET A 1 13.06 -10.95 -22.55
N SER A 2 13.18 -9.68 -22.97
CA SER A 2 13.23 -8.52 -22.10
C SER A 2 11.91 -7.79 -22.29
N GLN A 3 10.96 -7.98 -21.38
CA GLN A 3 9.72 -7.21 -21.30
C GLN A 3 9.52 -6.87 -19.81
N MET A 4 10.47 -6.08 -19.29
CA MET A 4 10.42 -5.53 -17.94
C MET A 4 10.55 -4.02 -18.05
N GLN A 5 9.50 -3.38 -18.57
CA GLN A 5 9.25 -1.94 -18.71
C GLN A 5 7.82 -1.87 -19.25
N ASP A 6 6.78 -1.57 -18.46
CA ASP A 6 6.19 -0.22 -18.42
C ASP A 6 5.06 -0.08 -17.35
N ALA A 7 5.22 -0.64 -16.15
CA ALA A 7 4.17 -0.53 -15.13
C ALA A 7 3.97 0.89 -14.53
N ARG A 8 4.69 1.92 -15.02
CA ARG A 8 4.44 3.34 -14.73
C ARG A 8 3.51 4.03 -15.73
N SER A 9 3.08 3.32 -16.78
CA SER A 9 2.35 3.91 -17.92
C SER A 9 0.87 3.52 -17.96
N ASP A 10 0.34 2.88 -16.91
CA ASP A 10 -1.07 2.52 -16.81
C ASP A 10 -1.82 3.44 -15.82
N PRO A 11 -2.64 4.40 -16.29
CA PRO A 11 -3.46 5.26 -15.44
C PRO A 11 -4.35 4.48 -14.46
N TYR A 12 -4.70 3.24 -14.80
CA TYR A 12 -5.48 2.36 -13.94
C TYR A 12 -4.74 2.04 -12.64
N HIS A 13 -3.45 1.70 -12.72
CA HIS A 13 -2.66 1.32 -11.54
C HIS A 13 -2.44 2.50 -10.58
N TYR A 14 -2.32 3.72 -11.09
CA TYR A 14 -2.23 4.90 -10.23
C TYR A 14 -3.46 5.05 -9.33
N GLY A 15 -4.66 5.02 -9.91
CA GLY A 15 -5.91 5.14 -9.16
C GLY A 15 -6.13 3.97 -8.18
N VAL A 16 -5.77 2.76 -8.60
CA VAL A 16 -5.83 1.56 -7.75
C VAL A 16 -4.91 1.67 -6.54
N ILE A 17 -3.67 2.12 -6.73
CA ILE A 17 -2.71 2.28 -5.62
C ILE A 17 -3.10 3.45 -4.71
N GLY A 18 -3.62 4.55 -5.24
CA GLY A 18 -4.17 5.64 -4.44
C GLY A 18 -5.26 5.16 -3.49
N ARG A 19 -6.24 4.42 -4.00
CA ARG A 19 -7.34 3.85 -3.19
C ARG A 19 -6.84 2.84 -2.15
N ALA A 20 -5.83 2.04 -2.49
CA ALA A 20 -5.20 1.12 -1.54
C ALA A 20 -4.52 1.88 -0.39
N ILE A 21 -3.81 2.97 -0.68
CA ILE A 21 -3.17 3.82 0.34
C ILE A 21 -4.21 4.43 1.27
N GLU A 22 -5.28 5.01 0.73
CA GLU A 22 -6.39 5.57 1.51
C GLU A 22 -7.01 4.51 2.44
N THR A 23 -7.24 3.31 1.91
CA THR A 23 -7.81 2.19 2.68
C THR A 23 -6.90 1.78 3.82
N ILE A 24 -5.60 1.62 3.56
CA ILE A 24 -4.60 1.29 4.58
C ILE A 24 -4.50 2.39 5.65
N ALA A 25 -4.52 3.66 5.26
CA ALA A 25 -4.41 4.78 6.19
C ALA A 25 -5.65 4.94 7.08
N ALA A 26 -6.85 4.76 6.50
CA ALA A 26 -8.12 4.86 7.19
C ALA A 26 -8.31 3.73 8.22
N ARG A 27 -7.86 2.51 7.89
CA ARG A 27 -8.06 1.30 8.71
C ARG A 27 -6.76 0.78 9.34
N ARG A 28 -5.80 1.68 9.58
CA ARG A 28 -4.46 1.33 10.09
C ARG A 28 -4.49 0.62 11.46
N GLU A 29 -5.53 0.85 12.25
CA GLU A 29 -5.69 0.25 13.59
C GLU A 29 -6.19 -1.20 13.53
N GLU A 30 -6.75 -1.61 12.39
CA GLU A 30 -7.32 -2.95 12.19
C GLU A 30 -6.28 -3.98 11.70
N ASN A 31 -5.02 -3.57 11.46
CA ASN A 31 -3.96 -4.43 10.93
C ASN A 31 -4.37 -5.21 9.67
N LEU A 32 -4.92 -4.50 8.67
CA LEU A 32 -5.36 -5.11 7.40
C LEU A 32 -4.27 -6.00 6.77
N SER A 33 -4.64 -7.24 6.47
CA SER A 33 -3.78 -8.15 5.73
C SER A 33 -3.57 -7.69 4.29
N LEU A 34 -2.48 -8.15 3.68
CA LEU A 34 -2.20 -7.90 2.26
C LEU A 34 -3.36 -8.39 1.37
N GLU A 35 -3.97 -9.50 1.74
CA GLU A 35 -5.06 -10.15 1.01
C GLU A 35 -6.34 -9.31 1.03
N GLU A 36 -6.68 -8.73 2.18
CA GLU A 36 -7.86 -7.86 2.31
C GLU A 36 -7.73 -6.59 1.47
N VAL A 37 -6.56 -5.96 1.50
CA VAL A 37 -6.33 -4.75 0.70
C VAL A 37 -6.34 -5.08 -0.79
N ALA A 38 -5.70 -6.18 -1.19
CA ALA A 38 -5.66 -6.63 -2.58
C ALA A 38 -7.08 -6.96 -3.10
N ALA A 39 -7.89 -7.67 -2.29
CA ALA A 39 -9.27 -7.97 -2.61
C ALA A 39 -10.12 -6.70 -2.74
N GLY A 40 -9.94 -5.72 -1.85
CA GLY A 40 -10.65 -4.44 -1.89
C GLY A 40 -10.37 -3.60 -3.13
N VAL A 41 -9.24 -3.83 -3.81
CA VAL A 41 -8.89 -3.15 -5.07
C VAL A 41 -8.94 -4.06 -6.30
N GLY A 42 -9.48 -5.28 -6.16
CA GLY A 42 -9.67 -6.21 -7.28
C GLY A 42 -8.37 -6.80 -7.85
N LEU A 43 -7.31 -6.89 -7.05
CA LEU A 43 -6.03 -7.45 -7.46
C LEU A 43 -5.72 -8.74 -6.69
N SER A 44 -4.94 -9.63 -7.31
CA SER A 44 -4.33 -10.73 -6.57
C SER A 44 -3.26 -10.19 -5.60
N PRO A 45 -3.03 -10.84 -4.44
CA PRO A 45 -2.06 -10.35 -3.45
C PRO A 45 -0.65 -10.16 -4.02
N ALA A 46 -0.18 -11.10 -4.85
CA ALA A 46 1.14 -11.04 -5.47
C ALA A 46 1.25 -9.89 -6.50
N HIS A 47 0.19 -9.63 -7.27
CA HIS A 47 0.17 -8.52 -8.22
C HIS A 47 0.12 -7.18 -7.47
N PHE A 48 -0.76 -7.06 -6.48
CA PHE A 48 -0.86 -5.89 -5.63
C PHE A 48 0.47 -5.56 -4.95
N GLN A 49 1.14 -6.53 -4.33
CA GLN A 49 2.44 -6.31 -3.70
C GLN A 49 3.48 -5.74 -4.69
N ARG A 50 3.55 -6.27 -5.91
CA ARG A 50 4.50 -5.82 -6.93
C ARG A 50 4.19 -4.39 -7.37
N VAL A 51 2.94 -4.11 -7.74
CA VAL A 51 2.51 -2.80 -8.22
C VAL A 51 2.65 -1.76 -7.10
N PHE A 52 2.18 -2.06 -5.90
CA PHE A 52 2.32 -1.17 -4.75
C PHE A 52 3.79 -0.85 -4.48
N SER A 53 4.68 -1.84 -4.44
CA SER A 53 6.10 -1.59 -4.17
C SER A 53 6.76 -0.76 -5.26
N GLN A 54 6.33 -0.91 -6.51
CA GLN A 54 6.84 -0.12 -7.63
C GLN A 54 6.41 1.35 -7.57
N TRP A 55 5.19 1.62 -7.11
CA TRP A 55 4.64 2.97 -7.00
C TRP A 55 5.04 3.68 -5.70
N VAL A 56 4.98 2.98 -4.57
CA VAL A 56 5.21 3.53 -3.22
C VAL A 56 6.67 3.38 -2.78
N GLY A 57 7.45 2.53 -3.44
CA GLY A 57 8.87 2.28 -3.12
C GLY A 57 9.12 1.33 -1.95
N VAL A 58 8.07 0.93 -1.23
CA VAL A 58 8.13 -0.03 -0.11
C VAL A 58 6.98 -1.03 -0.17
N SER A 59 7.13 -2.18 0.49
CA SER A 59 6.06 -3.17 0.55
C SER A 59 4.86 -2.68 1.38
N PRO A 60 3.63 -3.17 1.12
CA PRO A 60 2.45 -2.79 1.90
C PRO A 60 2.62 -3.00 3.41
N LYS A 61 3.22 -4.11 3.82
CA LYS A 61 3.50 -4.39 5.24
C LYS A 61 4.42 -3.36 5.87
N ARG A 62 5.50 -2.96 5.17
CA ARG A 62 6.43 -1.94 5.67
C ARG A 62 5.77 -0.56 5.72
N TYR A 63 4.91 -0.25 4.75
CA TYR A 63 4.13 0.98 4.75
C TYR A 63 3.20 1.08 5.98
N GLN A 64 2.48 0.00 6.31
CA GLN A 64 1.67 -0.07 7.52
C GLN A 64 2.50 0.16 8.79
N GLN A 65 3.68 -0.47 8.89
CA GLN A 65 4.59 -0.27 10.02
C GLN A 65 5.02 1.20 10.19
N TYR A 66 5.25 1.92 9.09
CA TYR A 66 5.56 3.35 9.15
C TYR A 66 4.39 4.20 9.65
N LEU A 67 3.17 3.88 9.24
CA LEU A 67 1.97 4.56 9.75
C LEU A 67 1.80 4.33 11.25
N THR A 68 2.02 3.11 11.73
CA THR A 68 1.96 2.78 13.17
C THR A 68 3.04 3.52 13.96
N LEU A 69 4.28 3.57 13.45
CA LEU A 69 5.38 4.29 14.10
C LEU A 69 5.14 5.80 14.16
N ASP A 70 4.70 6.41 13.05
CA ASP A 70 4.34 7.83 13.03
C ASP A 70 3.23 8.14 14.04
N HIS A 71 2.20 7.29 14.11
CA HIS A 71 1.12 7.43 15.07
C HIS A 71 1.61 7.30 16.52
N ALA A 72 2.43 6.29 16.83
CA ALA A 72 3.01 6.12 18.17
C ALA A 72 3.89 7.33 18.57
N ARG A 73 4.66 7.89 17.63
CA ARG A 73 5.45 9.11 17.89
C ARG A 73 4.56 10.32 18.17
N LYS A 74 3.46 10.49 17.43
CA LYS A 74 2.49 11.57 17.67
C LYS A 74 1.85 11.46 19.05
N LEU A 75 1.43 10.26 19.45
CA LEU A 75 0.85 10.01 20.78
C LEU A 75 1.81 10.33 21.94
N LEU A 76 3.11 10.18 21.73
CA LEU A 76 4.13 10.54 22.72
C LEU A 76 4.48 12.04 22.72
N ALA A 77 4.30 12.73 21.59
CA ALA A 77 4.58 14.16 21.44
C ALA A 77 3.41 15.05 21.93
N ASP A 78 2.19 14.52 21.97
CA ASP A 78 0.98 15.22 22.41
C ASP A 78 0.75 15.09 23.94
N ARG A 79 1.84 14.95 24.70
CA ARG A 79 1.87 14.80 26.17
C ARG A 79 2.74 15.84 26.86
#